data_AF-A0A9E0MSG3-F1
#
_entry.id   AF-A0A9E0MSG3-F1
#
_cell.length_a   1.000
_cell.length_b   1.000
_cell.length_c   1.000
_cell.angle_alpha   90.00
_cell.angle_beta   90.00
_cell.angle_gamma   90.00
#
_symmetry.space_group_name_H-M   'P 1'
#
loop_
_entity.id
_entity.type
_entity.pdbx_description
1 polymer ?
#
loop_
_entity_poly.entity_id
_entity_poly.type
_entity_poly.pdbx_seq_one_letter_code
_entity_poly.pdbx_strand_id
1 'polypeptide(L)'
;MLLRPAGNNSAFPATPLQYRSIRKLRRDFDITVLSIGQGPDEPYHLGFAPKDGSGAFFRGELRVDRATATVRSLDLECLHCTRHPFQPLGQEDELREVDLQYRQSFGRWQGRPVLNTVEIGYAFTYHTGARSARLAEQDPGFRNDWRFQTKGILHLFAPGESFILPLFGNDAGQTDYRKVLSMPYDSAFWANAPSLVRTLRQQQDQALFAKQGLLLGNDRQWGDTDTARRGFFKGNNAFWSPQLRVRMKSVLDSTAYAPPSGKHEVATATANQLRLVARLYLNIDRTEQGYRTFSATVLDGFNSWCHLPDQRPTDVLLNIYFDLCEMERRRMQVALDRPGLSLERIHTIHAAAERAIDQATGTFLRDVRYGADNRALGRWNARVRDALGVDNFLLFGIHPGPE
;
A
#
# COMPACT_ATOMS: atom_id res chain seq x y z
N MET A 1 10.60 8.88 -11.15
CA MET A 1 10.01 9.66 -12.26
C MET A 1 9.39 10.99 -11.77
N LEU A 2 8.52 10.97 -10.77
CA LEU A 2 7.81 12.17 -10.26
C LEU A 2 8.68 13.23 -9.55
N LEU A 3 9.92 12.92 -9.14
CA LEU A 3 10.79 13.84 -8.39
C LEU A 3 11.69 14.73 -9.27
N ARG A 4 11.67 14.54 -10.60
CA ARG A 4 12.56 15.24 -11.54
C ARG A 4 11.83 15.72 -12.80
N PRO A 5 10.79 16.58 -12.67
CA PRO A 5 10.08 17.09 -13.85
C PRO A 5 10.95 18.02 -14.71
N ALA A 6 11.93 18.69 -14.12
CA ALA A 6 12.88 19.54 -14.83
C ALA A 6 14.13 18.79 -15.37
N GLY A 7 14.25 17.49 -15.14
CA GLY A 7 15.32 16.66 -15.68
C GLY A 7 15.00 16.12 -17.08
N ASN A 8 15.85 15.26 -17.65
CA ASN A 8 15.51 14.50 -18.86
C ASN A 8 14.38 13.50 -18.56
N ASN A 9 13.15 13.97 -18.61
CA ASN A 9 11.95 13.19 -18.37
C ASN A 9 10.88 13.58 -19.38
N SER A 10 10.64 12.71 -20.36
CA SER A 10 9.72 12.96 -21.48
C SER A 10 8.24 12.93 -21.09
N ALA A 11 7.91 12.44 -19.90
CA ALA A 11 6.51 12.33 -19.46
C ALA A 11 5.95 13.63 -18.87
N PHE A 12 6.79 14.62 -18.60
CA PHE A 12 6.32 15.92 -18.13
C PHE A 12 6.36 16.96 -19.26
N PRO A 13 5.57 18.04 -19.15
CA PRO A 13 5.77 19.23 -19.98
C PRO A 13 7.22 19.72 -19.87
N ALA A 14 7.76 20.27 -20.95
CA ALA A 14 9.14 20.70 -20.98
C ALA A 14 9.37 21.98 -20.16
N THR A 15 10.61 22.15 -19.66
CA THR A 15 11.04 23.32 -18.86
C THR A 15 12.30 23.95 -19.45
N PRO A 16 12.60 25.23 -19.15
CA PRO A 16 13.86 25.86 -19.52
C PRO A 16 15.12 25.07 -19.12
N LEU A 17 15.07 24.38 -17.98
CA LEU A 17 16.22 23.67 -17.39
C LEU A 17 16.66 22.45 -18.21
N GLN A 18 15.83 21.97 -19.14
CA GLN A 18 16.15 20.83 -20.01
C GLN A 18 16.97 21.24 -21.25
N TYR A 19 17.06 22.54 -21.53
CA TYR A 19 17.71 23.02 -22.75
C TYR A 19 19.22 23.17 -22.55
N ARG A 20 19.99 22.49 -23.41
CA ARG A 20 21.45 22.69 -23.52
C ARG A 20 21.84 23.78 -24.52
N SER A 21 20.91 24.24 -25.35
CA SER A 21 21.14 25.24 -26.39
C SER A 21 20.32 26.50 -26.10
N ILE A 22 21.01 27.63 -25.91
CA ILE A 22 20.39 28.93 -25.67
C ILE A 22 19.48 29.36 -26.83
N ARG A 23 19.82 28.98 -28.07
CA ARG A 23 19.00 29.28 -29.27
C ARG A 23 17.65 28.57 -29.20
N LYS A 24 17.65 27.28 -28.84
CA LYS A 24 16.42 26.51 -28.66
C LYS A 24 15.61 27.03 -27.47
N LEU A 25 16.29 27.39 -26.37
CA LEU A 25 15.63 27.97 -25.20
C LEU A 25 14.88 29.26 -25.54
N ARG A 26 15.54 30.21 -26.22
CA ARG A 26 14.94 31.50 -26.62
C ARG A 26 13.81 31.36 -27.64
N ARG A 27 13.83 30.28 -28.43
CA ARG A 27 12.76 29.97 -29.38
C ARG A 27 11.49 29.52 -28.66
N ASP A 28 11.63 28.75 -27.59
CA ASP A 28 10.50 28.07 -26.94
C ASP A 28 9.98 28.84 -25.70
N PHE A 29 10.82 29.69 -25.07
CA PHE A 29 10.50 30.40 -23.83
C PHE A 29 10.84 31.88 -23.87
N ASP A 30 10.04 32.67 -23.16
CA ASP A 30 10.42 33.97 -22.63
C ASP A 30 10.85 33.83 -21.18
N ILE A 31 11.99 34.44 -20.82
CA ILE A 31 12.56 34.42 -19.48
C ILE A 31 12.71 35.87 -19.02
N THR A 32 12.18 36.15 -17.84
CA THR A 32 12.17 37.48 -17.23
C THR A 32 12.81 37.43 -15.85
N VAL A 33 13.54 38.48 -15.49
CA VAL A 33 14.00 38.68 -14.12
C VAL A 33 12.87 39.38 -13.38
N LEU A 34 12.26 38.67 -12.42
CA LEU A 34 11.16 39.20 -11.61
C LEU A 34 11.70 40.06 -10.46
N SER A 35 12.78 39.61 -9.82
CA SER A 35 13.49 40.40 -8.80
C SER A 35 14.95 39.94 -8.65
N ILE A 36 15.77 40.85 -8.13
CA ILE A 36 17.16 40.60 -7.76
C ILE A 36 17.28 40.81 -6.25
N GLY A 37 17.66 39.76 -5.54
CA GLY A 37 17.98 39.83 -4.12
C GLY A 37 19.03 40.90 -3.82
N GLN A 38 18.74 41.77 -2.86
CA GLN A 38 19.59 42.87 -2.41
C GLN A 38 20.66 42.38 -1.42
N GLY A 39 20.40 41.29 -0.69
CA GLY A 39 21.34 40.66 0.23
C GLY A 39 22.25 39.61 -0.43
N PRO A 40 23.43 39.30 0.18
CA PRO A 40 24.32 38.25 -0.30
C PRO A 40 23.67 36.85 -0.31
N ASP A 41 22.66 36.63 0.53
CA ASP A 41 21.91 35.37 0.63
C ASP A 41 20.58 35.36 -0.14
N GLU A 42 20.21 36.47 -0.78
CA GLU A 42 18.94 36.59 -1.50
C GLU A 42 19.09 36.12 -2.96
N PRO A 43 18.24 35.19 -3.44
CA PRO A 43 18.38 34.60 -4.76
C PRO A 43 17.94 35.53 -5.90
N TYR A 44 18.37 35.24 -7.13
CA TYR A 44 17.68 35.71 -8.33
C TYR A 44 16.30 35.07 -8.42
N HIS A 45 15.27 35.87 -8.69
CA HIS A 45 13.92 35.38 -8.96
C HIS A 45 13.63 35.55 -10.44
N LEU A 46 13.49 34.44 -11.15
CA LEU A 46 13.28 34.39 -12.58
C LEU A 46 11.88 33.82 -12.88
N GLY A 47 11.16 34.46 -13.78
CA GLY A 47 9.91 33.94 -14.34
C GLY A 47 10.16 33.42 -15.74
N PHE A 48 9.45 32.37 -16.14
CA PHE A 48 9.46 31.87 -17.50
C PHE A 48 8.06 31.48 -17.97
N ALA A 49 7.79 31.79 -19.24
CA ALA A 49 6.55 31.43 -19.90
C ALA A 49 6.88 30.81 -21.26
N PRO A 50 6.20 29.72 -21.66
CA PRO A 50 6.35 29.18 -23.00
C PRO A 50 5.73 30.13 -24.01
N LYS A 51 6.36 30.23 -25.18
CA LYS A 51 5.82 30.97 -26.34
C LYS A 51 4.70 30.20 -27.04
N ASP A 52 4.67 28.89 -26.82
CA ASP A 52 3.65 27.97 -27.29
C ASP A 52 2.63 27.69 -26.18
N GLY A 53 1.34 27.85 -26.50
CA GLY A 53 0.21 27.59 -25.62
C GLY A 53 -0.35 26.16 -25.69
N SER A 54 0.29 25.25 -26.42
CA SER A 54 -0.19 23.86 -26.66
C SER A 54 -0.28 22.94 -25.43
N GLY A 55 0.09 23.42 -24.23
CA GLY A 55 0.17 22.58 -23.03
C GLY A 55 1.35 21.60 -23.03
N ALA A 56 2.27 21.69 -24.00
CA ALA A 56 3.48 20.86 -24.05
C ALA A 56 4.62 21.34 -23.13
N PHE A 57 4.48 22.53 -22.56
CA PHE A 57 5.50 23.22 -21.77
C PHE A 57 4.93 23.72 -20.44
N PHE A 58 5.77 23.74 -19.41
CA PHE A 58 5.45 24.43 -18.17
C PHE A 58 5.70 25.93 -18.29
N ARG A 59 4.85 26.74 -17.67
CA ARG A 59 5.23 28.07 -17.19
C ARG A 59 5.68 27.98 -15.74
N GLY A 60 6.39 28.98 -15.22
CA GLY A 60 6.80 28.92 -13.83
C GLY A 60 7.81 29.96 -13.39
N GLU A 61 8.34 29.69 -12.19
CA GLU A 61 9.30 30.55 -11.52
C GLU A 61 10.47 29.75 -10.95
N LEU A 62 11.64 30.38 -10.88
CA LEU A 62 12.88 29.83 -10.35
C LEU A 62 13.47 30.81 -9.35
N ARG A 63 13.89 30.30 -8.19
CA ARG A 63 14.77 31.04 -7.27
C ARG A 63 16.16 30.43 -7.35
N VAL A 64 17.15 31.20 -7.76
CA VAL A 64 18.52 30.72 -8.02
C VAL A 64 19.50 31.45 -7.11
N ASP A 65 20.33 30.70 -6.40
CA ASP A 65 21.43 31.23 -5.59
C ASP A 65 22.42 32.01 -6.46
N ARG A 66 22.77 33.24 -6.05
CA ARG A 66 23.60 34.13 -6.86
C ARG A 66 25.06 33.67 -6.94
N ALA A 67 25.59 33.09 -5.85
CA ALA A 67 27.00 32.71 -5.76
C ALA A 67 27.26 31.36 -6.42
N THR A 68 26.34 30.40 -6.27
CA THR A 68 26.54 29.02 -6.71
C THR A 68 25.76 28.64 -7.97
N ALA A 69 24.86 29.52 -8.44
CA ALA A 69 23.90 29.23 -9.51
C ALA A 69 23.00 28.00 -9.23
N THR A 70 22.84 27.61 -7.95
CA THR A 70 21.99 26.47 -7.58
C THR A 70 20.53 26.89 -7.41
N VAL A 71 19.60 26.07 -7.92
CA VAL A 71 18.15 26.29 -7.74
C VAL A 71 17.75 26.04 -6.27
N ARG A 72 17.15 27.05 -5.63
CA ARG A 72 16.60 26.98 -4.26
C ARG A 72 15.11 26.62 -4.24
N SER A 73 14.36 27.05 -5.25
CA SER A 73 12.99 26.62 -5.46
C SER A 73 12.63 26.63 -6.95
N LEU A 74 11.67 25.78 -7.30
CA LEU A 74 11.11 25.65 -8.64
C LEU A 74 9.60 25.54 -8.52
N ASP A 75 8.89 26.48 -9.12
CA ASP A 75 7.44 26.50 -9.21
C ASP A 75 7.06 26.29 -10.68
N LEU A 76 6.25 25.27 -10.97
CA LEU A 76 5.84 24.86 -12.31
C LEU A 76 4.33 24.76 -12.39
N GLU A 77 3.78 25.26 -13.49
CA GLU A 77 2.37 25.17 -13.80
C GLU A 77 2.16 24.87 -15.28
N CYS A 78 1.22 23.99 -15.55
CA CYS A 78 0.74 23.70 -16.89
C CYS A 78 -0.77 23.47 -16.80
N LEU A 79 -1.50 24.19 -17.64
CA LEU A 79 -2.94 24.04 -17.80
C LEU A 79 -3.18 23.29 -19.11
N HIS A 80 -4.17 22.40 -19.13
CA HIS A 80 -4.51 21.56 -20.28
C HIS A 80 -3.27 20.84 -20.88
N CYS A 81 -2.47 20.23 -20.01
CA CYS A 81 -1.24 19.57 -20.35
C CYS A 81 -1.45 18.43 -21.34
N THR A 82 -0.74 18.49 -22.47
CA THR A 82 -0.71 17.42 -23.46
C THR A 82 0.32 16.34 -23.14
N ARG A 83 1.19 16.59 -22.16
CA ARG A 83 2.16 15.64 -21.62
C ARG A 83 2.03 15.59 -20.12
N HIS A 84 1.82 14.40 -19.56
CA HIS A 84 1.75 14.20 -18.12
C HIS A 84 2.09 12.75 -17.76
N PRO A 85 2.52 12.47 -16.51
CA PRO A 85 2.88 11.12 -16.07
C PRO A 85 1.67 10.25 -15.70
N PHE A 86 0.46 10.80 -15.70
CA PHE A 86 -0.75 10.08 -15.31
C PHE A 86 -1.23 9.12 -16.39
N GLN A 87 -1.75 7.97 -15.97
CA GLN A 87 -2.35 6.96 -16.84
C GLN A 87 -3.77 6.63 -16.35
N PRO A 88 -4.74 6.46 -17.25
CA PRO A 88 -6.07 5.98 -16.90
C PRO A 88 -6.00 4.52 -16.39
N LEU A 89 -6.98 4.10 -15.60
CA LEU A 89 -7.03 2.75 -15.03
C LEU A 89 -7.58 1.72 -16.03
N GLY A 90 -8.64 2.08 -16.77
CA GLY A 90 -9.21 1.25 -17.81
C GLY A 90 -8.51 1.42 -19.16
N GLN A 91 -8.47 0.36 -19.97
CA GLN A 91 -7.86 0.41 -21.31
C GLN A 91 -8.58 1.36 -22.27
N GLU A 92 -9.87 1.60 -22.07
CA GLU A 92 -10.72 2.50 -22.87
C GLU A 92 -11.00 3.82 -22.13
N ASP A 93 -10.45 3.99 -20.93
CA ASP A 93 -10.67 5.19 -20.14
C ASP A 93 -9.67 6.27 -20.56
N GLU A 94 -10.03 7.54 -20.38
CA GLU A 94 -9.19 8.68 -20.78
C GLU A 94 -9.05 9.70 -19.65
N LEU A 95 -7.90 10.37 -19.62
CA LEU A 95 -7.68 11.56 -18.80
C LEU A 95 -7.76 12.78 -19.72
N ARG A 96 -8.73 13.65 -19.47
CA ARG A 96 -8.95 14.89 -20.23
C ARG A 96 -8.69 16.09 -19.34
N GLU A 97 -8.40 17.23 -19.97
CA GLU A 97 -8.26 18.53 -19.28
C GLU A 97 -7.28 18.46 -18.09
N VAL A 98 -6.10 17.87 -18.31
CA VAL A 98 -5.15 17.65 -17.22
C VAL A 98 -4.43 18.95 -16.88
N ASP A 99 -4.65 19.45 -15.68
CA ASP A 99 -3.90 20.56 -15.10
C ASP A 99 -2.88 20.03 -14.09
N LEU A 100 -1.69 20.62 -14.08
CA LEU A 100 -0.58 20.20 -13.23
C LEU A 100 0.15 21.41 -12.65
N GLN A 101 0.20 21.46 -11.33
CA GLN A 101 1.00 22.37 -10.54
C GLN A 101 2.04 21.55 -9.77
N TYR A 102 3.28 22.02 -9.78
CA TYR A 102 4.38 21.30 -9.16
C TYR A 102 5.39 22.28 -8.56
N ARG A 103 5.66 22.14 -7.27
CA ARG A 103 6.59 22.99 -6.54
C ARG A 103 7.65 22.15 -5.85
N GLN A 104 8.92 22.52 -6.01
CA GLN A 104 10.04 21.95 -5.25
C GLN A 104 10.68 23.02 -4.38
N SER A 105 10.99 22.64 -3.15
CA SER A 105 11.89 23.40 -2.29
C SER A 105 13.15 22.58 -2.00
N PHE A 106 14.29 23.25 -1.94
CA PHE A 106 15.57 22.66 -1.60
C PHE A 106 16.04 23.19 -0.26
N GLY A 107 16.38 22.29 0.66
CA GLY A 107 17.04 22.58 1.92
C GLY A 107 18.54 22.36 1.83
N ARG A 108 19.24 22.48 2.97
CA ARG A 108 20.65 22.10 3.09
C ARG A 108 20.79 20.93 4.06
N TRP A 109 21.55 19.92 3.66
CA TRP A 109 21.96 18.81 4.51
C TRP A 109 23.47 18.62 4.40
N GLN A 110 24.19 18.72 5.52
CA GLN A 110 25.66 18.71 5.56
C GLN A 110 26.29 19.67 4.52
N GLY A 111 25.71 20.87 4.40
CA GLY A 111 26.17 21.90 3.45
C GLY A 111 25.81 21.66 1.98
N ARG A 112 25.18 20.53 1.63
CA ARG A 112 24.75 20.23 0.25
C ARG A 112 23.27 20.53 0.05
N PRO A 113 22.86 21.06 -1.12
CA PRO A 113 21.45 21.24 -1.42
C PRO A 113 20.77 19.87 -1.58
N VAL A 114 19.67 19.67 -0.87
CA VAL A 114 18.85 18.45 -0.96
C VAL A 114 17.39 18.81 -1.17
N LEU A 115 16.67 18.01 -1.95
CA LEU A 115 15.24 18.17 -2.13
C LEU A 115 14.55 18.00 -0.77
N ASN A 116 13.78 18.99 -0.35
CA ASN A 116 13.13 19.03 0.96
C ASN A 116 11.65 18.70 0.84
N THR A 117 10.92 19.49 0.06
CA THR A 117 9.50 19.26 -0.20
C THR A 117 9.17 19.26 -1.68
N VAL A 118 8.18 18.45 -2.04
CA VAL A 118 7.49 18.50 -3.32
C VAL A 118 6.01 18.72 -3.04
N GLU A 119 5.44 19.79 -3.55
CA GLU A 119 4.00 19.95 -3.60
C GLU A 119 3.54 19.65 -5.03
N ILE A 120 2.48 18.85 -5.15
CA ILE A 120 1.87 18.53 -6.44
C ILE A 120 0.37 18.81 -6.34
N GLY A 121 -0.12 19.69 -7.21
CA GLY A 121 -1.54 19.89 -7.45
C GLY A 121 -1.88 19.35 -8.82
N TYR A 122 -2.95 18.59 -8.96
CA TYR A 122 -3.44 18.22 -10.28
C TYR A 122 -4.97 18.19 -10.31
N ALA A 123 -5.51 18.51 -11.48
CA ALA A 123 -6.92 18.37 -11.77
C ALA A 123 -7.07 17.71 -13.14
N PHE A 124 -8.13 16.91 -13.31
CA PHE A 124 -8.47 16.32 -14.60
C PHE A 124 -9.93 15.88 -14.62
N THR A 125 -10.44 15.69 -15.83
CA THR A 125 -11.69 14.98 -16.11
C THR A 125 -11.36 13.53 -16.48
N TYR A 126 -11.78 12.58 -15.66
CA TYR A 126 -11.70 11.15 -15.96
C TYR A 126 -12.91 10.75 -16.79
N HIS A 127 -12.67 10.32 -18.03
CA HIS A 127 -13.70 9.78 -18.90
C HIS A 127 -13.69 8.25 -18.83
N THR A 128 -14.81 7.67 -18.41
CA THR A 128 -15.00 6.23 -18.34
C THR A 128 -15.38 5.67 -19.71
N GLY A 129 -14.56 4.74 -20.24
CA GLY A 129 -14.80 4.10 -21.53
C GLY A 129 -16.00 3.15 -21.50
N ALA A 130 -16.46 2.74 -22.69
CA ALA A 130 -17.70 1.97 -22.84
C ALA A 130 -17.69 0.65 -22.04
N ARG A 131 -16.57 -0.08 -22.02
CA ARG A 131 -16.45 -1.31 -21.23
C ARG A 131 -16.55 -1.06 -19.73
N SER A 132 -15.91 -0.01 -19.24
CA SER A 132 -15.93 0.38 -17.82
C SER A 132 -17.31 0.91 -17.42
N ALA A 133 -17.99 1.64 -18.30
CA ALA A 133 -19.34 2.16 -18.08
C ALA A 133 -20.36 1.03 -17.90
N ARG A 134 -20.31 -0.03 -18.72
CA ARG A 134 -21.19 -1.20 -18.57
C ARG A 134 -21.08 -1.91 -17.22
N LEU A 135 -19.92 -1.84 -16.57
CA LEU A 135 -19.73 -2.39 -15.22
C LEU A 135 -20.37 -1.49 -14.14
N ALA A 136 -20.57 -0.20 -14.44
CA ALA A 136 -21.08 0.82 -13.53
C ALA A 136 -22.55 1.22 -13.80
N GLU A 137 -23.14 0.78 -14.92
CA GLU A 137 -24.53 1.05 -15.34
C GLU A 137 -25.61 0.59 -14.32
N GLN A 138 -25.24 -0.18 -13.30
CA GLN A 138 -26.14 -0.57 -12.21
C GLN A 138 -26.31 0.53 -11.14
N ASP A 139 -25.51 1.60 -11.19
CA ASP A 139 -25.61 2.74 -10.27
C ASP A 139 -26.33 3.93 -10.94
N PRO A 140 -27.52 4.32 -10.48
CA PRO A 140 -28.26 5.47 -11.02
C PRO A 140 -27.53 6.82 -10.85
N GLY A 141 -26.49 6.88 -10.01
CA GLY A 141 -25.62 8.05 -9.86
C GLY A 141 -24.42 8.07 -10.81
N PHE A 142 -24.24 7.05 -11.65
CA PHE A 142 -23.08 6.93 -12.53
C PHE A 142 -23.03 8.05 -13.58
N ARG A 143 -21.81 8.56 -13.83
CA ARG A 143 -21.51 9.54 -14.86
C ARG A 143 -20.32 9.03 -15.68
N ASN A 144 -20.29 9.35 -16.96
CA ASN A 144 -19.13 9.02 -17.79
C ASN A 144 -17.95 9.94 -17.51
N ASP A 145 -18.20 11.15 -17.03
CA ASP A 145 -17.16 12.15 -16.75
C ASP A 145 -17.12 12.48 -15.26
N TRP A 146 -15.95 12.33 -14.66
CA TRP A 146 -15.68 12.63 -13.26
C TRP A 146 -14.57 13.66 -13.15
N ARG A 147 -14.85 14.77 -12.46
CA ARG A 147 -13.83 15.80 -12.21
C ARG A 147 -13.12 15.53 -10.90
N PHE A 148 -11.80 15.48 -10.96
CA PHE A 148 -10.95 15.28 -9.80
C PHE A 148 -10.04 16.48 -9.61
N GLN A 149 -9.81 16.80 -8.34
CA GLN A 149 -8.79 17.75 -7.92
C GLN A 149 -8.08 17.18 -6.71
N THR A 150 -6.77 17.07 -6.81
CA THR A 150 -5.93 16.51 -5.75
C THR A 150 -4.79 17.45 -5.46
N LYS A 151 -4.48 17.61 -4.17
CA LYS A 151 -3.25 18.23 -3.70
C LYS A 151 -2.48 17.22 -2.85
N GLY A 152 -1.25 16.97 -3.24
CA GLY A 152 -0.28 16.15 -2.52
C GLY A 152 0.89 16.99 -2.04
N ILE A 153 1.39 16.66 -0.86
CA ILE A 153 2.64 17.20 -0.32
C ILE A 153 3.50 16.00 0.03
N LEU A 154 4.69 15.93 -0.57
CA LEU A 154 5.72 14.96 -0.25
C LEU A 154 6.82 15.68 0.51
N HIS A 155 7.12 15.19 1.70
CA HIS A 155 8.24 15.66 2.51
C HIS A 155 9.31 14.57 2.50
N LEU A 156 10.54 14.91 2.14
CA LEU A 156 11.66 13.97 2.19
C LEU A 156 12.25 13.98 3.59
N PHE A 157 12.37 12.81 4.21
CA PHE A 157 12.96 12.64 5.54
C PHE A 157 14.33 11.98 5.43
N ALA A 158 15.20 12.30 6.39
CA ALA A 158 16.52 11.69 6.59
C ALA A 158 17.38 11.55 5.30
N PRO A 159 17.79 12.67 4.66
CA PRO A 159 18.55 12.61 3.42
C PRO A 159 19.85 11.80 3.55
N GLY A 160 20.00 10.77 2.72
CA GLY A 160 21.18 9.90 2.72
C GLY A 160 21.09 8.69 3.65
N GLU A 161 20.01 8.56 4.44
CA GLU A 161 19.73 7.35 5.21
C GLU A 161 18.94 6.34 4.38
N SER A 162 19.14 5.05 4.66
CA SER A 162 18.31 3.98 4.10
C SER A 162 17.07 3.77 4.97
N PHE A 163 15.92 3.65 4.32
CA PHE A 163 14.69 3.28 5.01
C PHE A 163 14.79 1.82 5.49
N ILE A 164 14.35 1.55 6.72
CA ILE A 164 14.20 0.17 7.19
C ILE A 164 12.90 -0.36 6.59
N LEU A 165 13.01 -1.16 5.54
CA LEU A 165 11.83 -1.73 4.89
C LEU A 165 11.13 -2.71 5.85
N PRO A 166 9.79 -2.74 5.87
CA PRO A 166 9.06 -3.77 6.60
C PRO A 166 9.49 -5.16 6.14
N LEU A 167 9.63 -6.08 7.08
CA LEU A 167 9.88 -7.48 6.77
C LEU A 167 8.55 -8.12 6.36
N PHE A 168 8.30 -8.14 5.05
CA PHE A 168 7.16 -8.81 4.44
C PHE A 168 7.47 -9.14 2.98
N GLY A 169 7.40 -10.42 2.62
CA GLY A 169 7.62 -10.84 1.23
C GLY A 169 6.40 -10.51 0.38
N ASN A 170 6.52 -9.53 -0.52
CA ASN A 170 5.51 -9.24 -1.53
C ASN A 170 5.76 -10.07 -2.81
N ASP A 171 4.70 -10.47 -3.50
CA ASP A 171 4.82 -11.00 -4.87
C ASP A 171 5.33 -9.89 -5.81
N ALA A 172 6.42 -10.18 -6.52
CA ALA A 172 7.07 -9.26 -7.44
C ALA A 172 6.15 -8.81 -8.58
N GLY A 173 5.21 -9.68 -9.00
CA GLY A 173 4.26 -9.41 -10.08
C GLY A 173 3.12 -8.46 -9.73
N GLN A 174 2.93 -8.13 -8.44
CA GLN A 174 1.85 -7.24 -8.01
C GLN A 174 2.20 -5.75 -8.19
N THR A 175 1.18 -4.94 -8.43
CA THR A 175 1.33 -3.47 -8.50
C THR A 175 1.63 -2.89 -7.12
N ASP A 176 2.33 -1.76 -7.08
CA ASP A 176 2.66 -1.09 -5.82
C ASP A 176 1.42 -0.70 -5.02
N TYR A 177 0.32 -0.31 -5.69
CA TYR A 177 -0.96 -0.07 -5.04
C TYR A 177 -1.45 -1.30 -4.27
N ARG A 178 -1.41 -2.49 -4.87
CA ARG A 178 -1.83 -3.72 -4.18
C ARG A 178 -0.91 -4.06 -3.01
N LYS A 179 0.41 -3.88 -3.17
CA LYS A 179 1.39 -4.10 -2.10
C LYS A 179 1.17 -3.16 -0.91
N VAL A 180 0.82 -1.90 -1.17
CA VAL A 180 0.49 -0.93 -0.10
C VAL A 180 -0.81 -1.33 0.60
N LEU A 181 -1.84 -1.73 -0.15
CA LEU A 181 -3.13 -2.14 0.41
C LEU A 181 -3.07 -3.47 1.18
N SER A 182 -2.03 -4.27 0.96
CA SER A 182 -1.81 -5.52 1.69
C SER A 182 -1.05 -5.34 3.02
N MET A 183 -0.67 -4.12 3.39
CA MET A 183 0.01 -3.84 4.66
C MET A 183 -0.98 -3.49 5.78
N PRO A 184 -0.74 -3.96 7.01
CA PRO A 184 -1.56 -3.61 8.17
C PRO A 184 -1.37 -2.13 8.57
N TYR A 185 -2.41 -1.51 9.12
CA TYR A 185 -2.36 -0.12 9.59
C TYR A 185 -1.76 -0.01 11.00
N ASP A 186 -0.58 0.60 11.09
CA ASP A 186 0.08 0.91 12.36
C ASP A 186 -0.47 2.22 12.98
N SER A 187 -1.56 2.12 13.72
CA SER A 187 -2.21 3.29 14.33
C SER A 187 -1.31 4.06 15.30
N ALA A 188 -0.44 3.36 16.03
CA ALA A 188 0.47 3.97 17.00
C ALA A 188 1.62 4.72 16.30
N PHE A 189 2.11 4.25 15.14
CA PHE A 189 3.02 5.04 14.32
C PHE A 189 2.35 6.35 13.89
N TRP A 190 1.16 6.27 13.29
CA TRP A 190 0.47 7.45 12.74
C TRP A 190 0.02 8.45 13.81
N ALA A 191 -0.30 8.00 15.02
CA ALA A 191 -0.66 8.89 16.13
C ALA A 191 0.53 9.69 16.66
N ASN A 192 1.74 9.15 16.52
CA ASN A 192 2.97 9.75 17.05
C ASN A 192 3.89 10.30 15.96
N ALA A 193 3.49 10.22 14.68
CA ALA A 193 4.26 10.73 13.55
C ALA A 193 4.27 12.27 13.57
N PRO A 194 5.39 12.91 13.92
CA PRO A 194 5.42 14.34 14.24
C PRO A 194 5.22 15.26 13.03
N SER A 195 5.29 14.73 11.81
CA SER A 195 5.43 15.51 10.58
C SER A 195 4.21 15.49 9.65
N LEU A 196 3.14 14.77 10.00
CA LEU A 196 1.96 14.64 9.15
C LEU A 196 0.72 15.16 9.87
N VAL A 197 0.59 16.49 9.89
CA VAL A 197 -0.63 17.14 10.37
C VAL A 197 -1.73 16.95 9.33
N ARG A 198 -2.76 16.18 9.68
CA ARG A 198 -3.96 16.04 8.85
C ARG A 198 -4.76 17.34 8.88
N THR A 199 -5.31 17.73 7.74
CA THR A 199 -6.27 18.83 7.70
C THR A 199 -7.57 18.41 8.38
N LEU A 200 -8.37 19.38 8.86
CA LEU A 200 -9.69 19.12 9.42
C LEU A 200 -10.57 18.30 8.47
N ARG A 201 -10.53 18.62 7.17
CA ARG A 201 -11.25 17.88 6.13
C ARG A 201 -10.80 16.42 6.07
N GLN A 202 -9.50 16.15 6.07
CA GLN A 202 -8.99 14.77 6.07
C GLN A 202 -9.43 13.99 7.32
N GLN A 203 -9.50 14.64 8.48
CA GLN A 203 -10.00 14.01 9.71
C GLN A 203 -11.52 13.71 9.61
N GLN A 204 -12.30 14.63 9.06
CA GLN A 204 -13.73 14.45 8.81
C GLN A 204 -13.99 13.33 7.80
N ASP A 205 -13.26 13.31 6.69
CA ASP A 205 -13.34 12.28 5.66
C ASP A 205 -12.98 10.92 6.27
N GLN A 206 -11.91 10.83 7.05
CA GLN A 206 -11.54 9.58 7.73
C GLN A 206 -12.63 9.10 8.70
N ALA A 207 -13.25 10.02 9.47
CA ALA A 207 -14.36 9.68 10.36
C ALA A 207 -15.61 9.22 9.60
N LEU A 208 -15.87 9.82 8.43
CA LEU A 208 -16.94 9.42 7.52
C LEU A 208 -16.68 8.01 6.97
N PHE A 209 -15.49 7.75 6.42
CA PHE A 209 -15.11 6.45 5.90
C PHE A 209 -15.08 5.38 7.00
N ALA A 210 -14.69 5.73 8.23
CA ALA A 210 -14.83 4.83 9.36
C ALA A 210 -16.31 4.44 9.58
N LYS A 211 -17.26 5.38 9.49
CA LYS A 211 -18.66 5.07 9.80
C LYS A 211 -19.42 4.46 8.64
N GLN A 212 -19.13 4.87 7.41
CA GLN A 212 -19.98 4.67 6.24
C GLN A 212 -19.25 4.07 5.03
N GLY A 213 -17.92 3.93 5.10
CA GLY A 213 -17.09 3.49 3.98
C GLY A 213 -16.09 2.40 4.37
N LEU A 214 -14.98 2.36 3.63
CA LEU A 214 -13.91 1.37 3.80
C LEU A 214 -12.61 2.07 4.17
N LEU A 215 -12.02 1.68 5.30
CA LEU A 215 -10.66 2.07 5.69
C LEU A 215 -9.73 0.90 5.42
N LEU A 216 -9.03 0.95 4.29
CA LEU A 216 -8.09 -0.09 3.88
C LEU A 216 -6.94 -0.21 4.90
N GLY A 217 -6.59 -1.46 5.26
CA GLY A 217 -5.55 -1.79 6.25
C GLY A 217 -5.93 -1.61 7.72
N ASN A 218 -7.08 -1.00 8.02
CA ASN A 218 -7.51 -0.59 9.36
C ASN A 218 -8.50 -1.60 9.98
N ASP A 219 -8.06 -2.82 10.31
CA ASP A 219 -8.75 -3.90 11.09
C ASP A 219 -10.24 -4.20 10.80
N ARG A 220 -10.83 -3.57 9.79
CA ARG A 220 -12.22 -3.70 9.39
C ARG A 220 -12.23 -4.51 8.12
N GLN A 221 -12.57 -5.78 8.30
CA GLN A 221 -12.74 -6.71 7.21
C GLN A 221 -13.78 -6.21 6.19
N TRP A 222 -13.53 -6.62 4.95
CA TRP A 222 -14.54 -6.92 3.94
C TRP A 222 -15.68 -7.73 4.57
N GLY A 223 -16.84 -7.11 4.77
CA GLY A 223 -18.06 -7.83 5.15
C GLY A 223 -18.62 -8.68 4.00
N ASP A 224 -19.44 -9.69 4.32
CA ASP A 224 -20.15 -10.54 3.33
C ASP A 224 -21.00 -9.72 2.33
N THR A 225 -21.43 -8.51 2.70
CA THR A 225 -22.17 -7.58 1.85
C THR A 225 -21.32 -6.87 0.79
N ASP A 226 -19.99 -6.95 0.87
CA ASP A 226 -19.07 -6.19 0.02
C ASP A 226 -18.66 -6.97 -1.25
N THR A 227 -19.29 -8.12 -1.46
CA THR A 227 -19.18 -8.95 -2.66
C THR A 227 -19.62 -8.23 -3.95
N ALA A 228 -20.27 -7.07 -3.86
CA ALA A 228 -20.63 -6.27 -5.03
C ALA A 228 -19.54 -5.26 -5.47
N ARG A 229 -18.56 -4.92 -4.61
CA ARG A 229 -17.56 -3.86 -4.89
C ARG A 229 -16.19 -4.41 -5.33
N ARG A 230 -16.21 -5.54 -6.06
CA ARG A 230 -15.06 -6.37 -6.48
C ARG A 230 -14.19 -5.71 -7.58
N GLY A 231 -13.55 -4.58 -7.27
CA GLY A 231 -12.72 -3.82 -8.22
C GLY A 231 -11.20 -4.00 -8.06
N PHE A 232 -10.47 -3.16 -8.83
CA PHE A 232 -9.01 -3.01 -8.92
C PHE A 232 -8.25 -2.98 -7.57
N PHE A 233 -8.88 -2.45 -6.51
CA PHE A 233 -8.30 -2.25 -5.18
C PHE A 233 -8.44 -3.45 -4.22
N LYS A 234 -8.83 -4.63 -4.72
CA LYS A 234 -8.86 -5.85 -3.89
C LYS A 234 -7.44 -6.20 -3.43
N GLY A 235 -7.22 -6.18 -2.12
CA GLY A 235 -6.15 -6.93 -1.48
C GLY A 235 -6.61 -8.36 -1.28
N ASN A 236 -5.80 -9.35 -1.67
CA ASN A 236 -6.11 -10.75 -1.38
C ASN A 236 -5.60 -11.19 0.00
N ASN A 237 -5.09 -10.27 0.82
CA ASN A 237 -4.57 -10.59 2.14
C ASN A 237 -5.64 -10.37 3.21
N ALA A 238 -5.64 -11.25 4.21
CA ALA A 238 -6.46 -11.09 5.41
C ALA A 238 -5.58 -10.96 6.65
N PHE A 239 -6.01 -10.13 7.59
CA PHE A 239 -5.33 -9.93 8.87
C PHE A 239 -6.01 -10.74 9.96
N TRP A 240 -5.23 -11.27 10.90
CA TRP A 240 -5.78 -12.03 12.02
C TRP A 240 -6.61 -11.13 12.94
N SER A 241 -7.79 -11.60 13.35
CA SER A 241 -8.70 -10.86 14.25
C SER A 241 -9.48 -11.79 15.15
N PRO A 242 -9.41 -11.70 16.49
CA PRO A 242 -10.07 -12.66 17.37
C PRO A 242 -11.59 -12.71 17.19
N GLN A 243 -12.20 -11.63 16.70
CA GLN A 243 -13.64 -11.52 16.49
C GLN A 243 -14.05 -11.85 15.06
N LEU A 244 -13.16 -11.64 14.09
CA LEU A 244 -13.48 -11.75 12.68
C LEU A 244 -12.70 -12.90 12.05
N ARG A 245 -13.43 -13.95 11.66
CA ARG A 245 -12.86 -15.22 11.22
C ARG A 245 -12.89 -15.32 9.69
N VAL A 246 -11.84 -15.90 9.12
CA VAL A 246 -11.69 -16.02 7.67
C VAL A 246 -12.65 -17.10 7.17
N ARG A 247 -13.41 -16.80 6.11
CA ARG A 247 -14.19 -17.80 5.36
C ARG A 247 -13.52 -18.11 4.04
N MET A 248 -13.57 -19.36 3.60
CA MET A 248 -12.88 -19.79 2.37
C MET A 248 -13.22 -18.92 1.14
N LYS A 249 -14.52 -18.67 0.89
CA LYS A 249 -15.01 -17.84 -0.23
C LYS A 249 -14.56 -16.36 -0.17
N SER A 250 -14.18 -15.87 1.00
CA SER A 250 -13.89 -14.44 1.21
C SER A 250 -12.44 -14.06 0.87
N VAL A 251 -11.48 -14.99 0.98
CA VAL A 251 -10.04 -14.69 0.88
C VAL A 251 -9.31 -15.50 -0.19
N LEU A 252 -9.75 -16.75 -0.44
CA LEU A 252 -9.08 -17.64 -1.39
C LEU A 252 -9.87 -17.65 -2.70
N ASP A 253 -9.36 -16.94 -3.71
CA ASP A 253 -9.93 -17.02 -5.06
C ASP A 253 -9.55 -18.40 -5.63
N SER A 254 -10.47 -19.36 -5.52
CA SER A 254 -10.24 -20.76 -5.94
C SER A 254 -9.97 -20.90 -7.45
N THR A 255 -10.07 -19.80 -8.21
CA THR A 255 -9.90 -19.74 -9.66
C THR A 255 -8.45 -19.55 -10.11
N ALA A 256 -7.54 -19.13 -9.21
CA ALA A 256 -6.15 -18.81 -9.57
C ALA A 256 -5.30 -20.05 -9.96
N TYR A 257 -5.71 -21.25 -9.55
CA TYR A 257 -5.16 -22.50 -10.02
C TYR A 257 -6.31 -23.45 -10.34
N ALA A 258 -6.40 -23.90 -11.61
CA ALA A 258 -7.39 -24.88 -11.99
C ALA A 258 -7.21 -26.14 -11.11
N PRO A 259 -8.28 -26.65 -10.47
CA PRO A 259 -8.17 -27.89 -9.71
C PRO A 259 -7.68 -29.00 -10.66
N PRO A 260 -6.84 -29.94 -10.18
CA PRO A 260 -6.56 -31.13 -10.97
C PRO A 260 -7.89 -31.80 -11.34
N SER A 261 -8.06 -32.07 -12.64
CA SER A 261 -9.26 -32.66 -13.22
C SER A 261 -9.48 -34.07 -12.67
N GLY A 262 -10.15 -34.20 -11.53
CA GLY A 262 -10.48 -35.47 -10.91
C GLY A 262 -11.74 -35.34 -10.07
N LYS A 263 -12.81 -36.04 -10.47
CA LYS A 263 -14.00 -36.24 -9.65
C LYS A 263 -13.61 -37.09 -8.44
N HIS A 264 -13.26 -36.47 -7.32
CA HIS A 264 -13.00 -37.19 -6.07
C HIS A 264 -14.17 -36.97 -5.12
N GLU A 265 -15.19 -37.82 -5.24
CA GLU A 265 -16.33 -37.80 -4.32
C GLU A 265 -16.02 -38.42 -2.94
N VAL A 266 -14.87 -39.07 -2.72
CA VAL A 266 -14.59 -39.72 -1.40
C VAL A 266 -13.09 -39.76 -1.02
N ALA A 267 -12.21 -38.98 -1.66
CA ALA A 267 -10.77 -39.04 -1.33
C ALA A 267 -10.44 -38.14 -0.13
N THR A 268 -9.82 -38.73 0.90
CA THR A 268 -9.20 -38.00 2.03
C THR A 268 -8.44 -36.78 1.54
N ALA A 269 -8.70 -35.61 2.13
CA ALA A 269 -8.00 -34.36 1.86
C ALA A 269 -6.47 -34.60 1.83
N THR A 270 -5.84 -34.32 0.69
CA THR A 270 -4.39 -34.49 0.51
C THR A 270 -3.68 -33.14 0.44
N ALA A 271 -2.35 -33.14 0.60
CA ALA A 271 -1.49 -31.97 0.39
C ALA A 271 -1.71 -31.27 -0.97
N ASN A 272 -2.26 -31.99 -1.95
CA ASN A 272 -2.54 -31.46 -3.28
C ASN A 272 -3.85 -30.65 -3.36
N GLN A 273 -4.65 -30.62 -2.29
CA GLN A 273 -5.95 -29.91 -2.25
C GLN A 273 -5.93 -28.69 -1.33
N LEU A 274 -4.83 -28.44 -0.61
CA LEU A 274 -4.72 -27.29 0.29
C LEU A 274 -3.29 -26.76 0.32
N ARG A 275 -3.14 -25.47 0.06
CA ARG A 275 -1.94 -24.69 0.39
C ARG A 275 -2.36 -23.43 1.11
N LEU A 276 -1.96 -23.30 2.37
CA LEU A 276 -2.14 -22.08 3.13
C LEU A 276 -0.77 -21.44 3.35
N VAL A 277 -0.69 -20.14 3.14
CA VAL A 277 0.50 -19.32 3.36
C VAL A 277 0.10 -18.17 4.26
N ALA A 278 0.56 -18.20 5.50
CA ALA A 278 0.52 -17.06 6.40
C ALA A 278 1.95 -16.57 6.66
N ARG A 279 2.10 -15.26 6.88
CA ARG A 279 3.39 -14.60 7.14
C ARG A 279 3.26 -13.60 8.27
N LEU A 280 4.38 -13.30 8.90
CA LEU A 280 4.45 -12.24 9.91
C LEU A 280 4.93 -10.96 9.25
N TYR A 281 4.03 -9.99 9.12
CA TYR A 281 4.44 -8.63 8.83
C TYR A 281 5.18 -8.06 10.04
N LEU A 282 6.31 -7.38 9.81
CA LEU A 282 7.02 -6.63 10.84
C LEU A 282 7.48 -5.26 10.29
N ASN A 283 6.95 -4.18 10.85
CA ASN A 283 7.49 -2.84 10.69
C ASN A 283 8.47 -2.52 11.83
N ILE A 284 9.52 -1.75 11.51
CA ILE A 284 10.58 -1.38 12.44
C ILE A 284 10.87 0.10 12.28
N ASP A 285 10.61 0.88 13.32
CA ASP A 285 10.87 2.31 13.34
C ASP A 285 12.03 2.63 14.29
N ARG A 286 12.91 3.53 13.89
CA ARG A 286 13.95 4.05 14.77
C ARG A 286 13.36 5.08 15.73
N THR A 287 13.73 4.97 17.01
CA THR A 287 13.36 5.90 18.09
C THR A 287 14.61 6.35 18.83
N GLU A 288 14.47 7.36 19.70
CA GLU A 288 15.58 7.79 20.56
C GLU A 288 16.08 6.68 21.51
N GLN A 289 15.19 5.76 21.88
CA GLN A 289 15.48 4.66 22.82
C GLN A 289 15.90 3.35 22.13
N GLY A 290 16.05 3.35 20.79
CA GLY A 290 16.37 2.16 20.01
C GLY A 290 15.36 1.94 18.88
N TYR A 291 14.73 0.77 18.84
CA TYR A 291 13.76 0.43 17.80
C TYR A 291 12.38 0.15 18.39
N ARG A 292 11.36 0.71 17.75
CA ARG A 292 9.96 0.34 17.93
C ARG A 292 9.62 -0.71 16.86
N THR A 293 8.84 -1.72 17.25
CA THR A 293 8.34 -2.72 16.31
C THR A 293 6.83 -2.76 16.30
N PHE A 294 6.26 -3.09 15.14
CA PHE A 294 4.83 -3.38 14.98
C PHE A 294 4.69 -4.62 14.10
N SER A 295 3.93 -5.61 14.56
CA SER A 295 3.75 -6.86 13.83
C SER A 295 2.29 -7.25 13.66
N ALA A 296 1.99 -7.95 12.57
CA ALA A 296 0.67 -8.53 12.30
C ALA A 296 0.80 -9.90 11.62
N THR A 297 -0.18 -10.77 11.86
CA THR A 297 -0.28 -12.07 11.19
C THR A 297 -1.14 -11.89 9.95
N VAL A 298 -0.58 -12.19 8.77
CA VAL A 298 -1.20 -11.94 7.46
C VAL A 298 -1.38 -13.27 6.74
N LEU A 299 -2.61 -13.62 6.39
CA LEU A 299 -2.91 -14.69 5.45
C LEU A 299 -2.71 -14.16 4.03
N ASP A 300 -1.78 -14.75 3.29
CA ASP A 300 -1.43 -14.36 1.93
C ASP A 300 -2.36 -15.10 0.94
N GLY A 301 -3.45 -14.45 0.54
CA GLY A 301 -4.39 -15.03 -0.42
C GLY A 301 -3.91 -14.99 -1.87
N PHE A 302 -2.74 -14.42 -2.17
CA PHE A 302 -2.12 -14.59 -3.50
C PHE A 302 -1.42 -15.94 -3.61
N ASN A 303 -0.81 -16.40 -2.51
CA ASN A 303 -0.06 -17.66 -2.48
C ASN A 303 -0.82 -18.83 -1.82
N SER A 304 -2.01 -18.58 -1.28
CA SER A 304 -2.88 -19.58 -0.68
C SER A 304 -3.98 -20.04 -1.64
N TRP A 305 -4.32 -21.33 -1.59
CA TRP A 305 -5.44 -21.92 -2.32
C TRP A 305 -6.03 -23.11 -1.55
N CYS A 306 -7.33 -23.33 -1.72
CA CYS A 306 -8.05 -24.43 -1.10
C CYS A 306 -9.05 -25.01 -2.09
N HIS A 307 -8.95 -26.31 -2.34
CA HIS A 307 -9.84 -27.09 -3.19
C HIS A 307 -10.72 -28.05 -2.37
N LEU A 308 -10.71 -27.92 -1.04
CA LEU A 308 -11.60 -28.67 -0.16
C LEU A 308 -13.03 -28.13 -0.27
N PRO A 309 -14.05 -28.95 0.04
CA PRO A 309 -15.44 -28.48 0.08
C PRO A 309 -15.61 -27.29 1.02
N ASP A 310 -16.37 -26.29 0.57
CA ASP A 310 -16.74 -25.13 1.35
C ASP A 310 -17.77 -25.53 2.42
N GLN A 311 -17.28 -25.95 3.57
CA GLN A 311 -18.05 -26.44 4.71
C GLN A 311 -17.45 -25.92 6.02
N ARG A 312 -18.26 -25.86 7.07
CA ARG A 312 -17.85 -25.39 8.41
C ARG A 312 -16.55 -26.06 8.92
N PRO A 313 -16.32 -27.38 8.79
CA PRO A 313 -15.07 -27.99 9.22
C PRO A 313 -13.83 -27.41 8.52
N THR A 314 -13.96 -27.04 7.25
CA THR A 314 -12.88 -26.43 6.49
C THR A 314 -12.59 -25.00 6.94
N ASP A 315 -13.63 -24.23 7.30
CA ASP A 315 -13.44 -22.90 7.92
C ASP A 315 -12.74 -23.03 9.29
N VAL A 316 -13.08 -24.05 10.09
CA VAL A 316 -12.39 -24.32 11.35
C VAL A 316 -10.93 -24.68 11.14
N LEU A 317 -10.61 -25.55 10.17
CA LEU A 317 -9.24 -25.88 9.78
C LEU A 317 -8.44 -24.62 9.42
N LEU A 318 -9.01 -23.76 8.57
CA LEU A 318 -8.38 -22.53 8.11
C LEU A 318 -8.10 -21.56 9.27
N ASN A 319 -9.07 -21.37 10.17
CA ASN A 319 -8.90 -20.44 11.27
C ASN A 319 -7.94 -20.97 12.34
N ILE A 320 -7.97 -22.27 12.66
CA ILE A 320 -6.96 -22.86 13.55
C ILE A 320 -5.55 -22.72 12.96
N TYR A 321 -5.37 -22.97 11.66
CA TYR A 321 -4.10 -22.71 10.98
C TYR A 321 -3.64 -21.25 11.20
N PHE A 322 -4.54 -20.28 10.99
CA PHE A 322 -4.21 -18.86 11.12
C PHE A 322 -3.94 -18.44 12.57
N ASP A 323 -4.66 -19.04 13.52
CA ASP A 323 -4.48 -18.85 14.95
C ASP A 323 -3.11 -19.36 15.43
N LEU A 324 -2.64 -20.49 14.90
CA LEU A 324 -1.29 -20.98 15.21
C LEU A 324 -0.20 -19.99 14.77
N CYS A 325 -0.38 -19.34 13.63
CA CYS A 325 0.52 -18.28 13.17
C CYS A 325 0.52 -17.07 14.11
N GLU A 326 -0.66 -16.68 14.59
CA GLU A 326 -0.78 -15.59 15.58
C GLU A 326 -0.13 -15.94 16.92
N MET A 327 -0.20 -17.20 17.37
CA MET A 327 0.51 -17.63 18.58
C MET A 327 2.02 -17.42 18.45
N GLU A 328 2.61 -17.78 17.30
CA GLU A 328 4.04 -17.54 17.06
C GLU A 328 4.36 -16.05 16.91
N ARG A 329 3.48 -15.24 16.29
CA ARG A 329 3.63 -13.78 16.25
C ARG A 329 3.67 -13.18 17.66
N ARG A 330 2.79 -13.60 18.56
CA ARG A 330 2.77 -13.09 19.95
C ARG A 330 4.07 -13.44 20.68
N ARG A 331 4.59 -14.66 20.50
CA ARG A 331 5.90 -15.05 21.06
C ARG A 331 7.05 -14.22 20.48
N MET A 332 7.03 -14.00 19.16
CA MET A 332 7.97 -13.12 18.49
C MET A 332 7.91 -11.70 19.08
N GLN A 333 6.72 -11.13 19.24
CA GLN A 333 6.54 -9.78 19.78
C GLN A 333 7.10 -9.67 21.21
N VAL A 334 6.83 -10.64 22.09
CA VAL A 334 7.43 -10.68 23.44
C VAL A 334 8.97 -10.69 23.39
N ALA A 335 9.57 -11.36 22.40
CA ALA A 335 11.02 -11.33 22.22
C ALA A 335 11.53 -9.98 21.68
N LEU A 336 10.74 -9.31 20.84
CA LEU A 336 11.03 -8.00 20.25
C LEU A 336 10.83 -6.83 21.23
N ASP A 337 9.95 -6.99 22.23
CA ASP A 337 9.68 -5.97 23.26
C ASP A 337 10.82 -5.83 24.29
N ARG A 338 11.86 -6.66 24.18
CA ARG A 338 13.06 -6.54 25.02
C ARG A 338 13.82 -5.25 24.66
N PRO A 339 14.26 -4.47 25.65
CA PRO A 339 15.01 -3.24 25.37
C PRO A 339 16.39 -3.53 24.78
N GLY A 340 16.92 -2.58 24.00
CA GLY A 340 18.31 -2.59 23.54
C GLY A 340 18.65 -3.59 22.43
N LEU A 341 17.65 -4.09 21.69
CA LEU A 341 17.91 -4.97 20.55
C LEU A 341 18.57 -4.22 19.38
N SER A 342 19.55 -4.87 18.75
CA SER A 342 20.08 -4.42 17.46
C SER A 342 19.14 -4.79 16.31
N LEU A 343 19.23 -4.07 15.20
CA LEU A 343 18.44 -4.37 14.00
C LEU A 343 18.69 -5.80 13.49
N GLU A 344 19.94 -6.27 13.51
CA GLU A 344 20.30 -7.64 13.15
C GLU A 344 19.63 -8.68 14.07
N ARG A 345 19.55 -8.38 15.37
CA ARG A 345 18.87 -9.27 16.32
C ARG A 345 17.37 -9.30 16.07
N ILE A 346 16.76 -8.16 15.76
CA ILE A 346 15.35 -8.07 15.37
C ILE A 346 15.07 -8.95 14.14
N HIS A 347 15.89 -8.84 13.10
CA HIS A 347 15.77 -9.69 11.89
C HIS A 347 15.91 -11.18 12.21
N THR A 348 16.84 -11.53 13.11
CA THR A 348 17.05 -12.93 13.53
C THR A 348 15.84 -13.48 14.28
N ILE A 349 15.23 -12.69 15.17
CA ILE A 349 14.02 -13.05 15.90
C ILE A 349 12.85 -13.27 14.94
N HIS A 350 12.66 -12.36 13.98
CA HIS A 350 11.62 -12.49 12.96
C HIS A 350 11.80 -13.76 12.10
N ALA A 351 12.99 -13.97 11.56
CA ALA A 351 13.27 -15.15 10.74
C ALA A 351 13.13 -16.47 11.52
N ALA A 352 13.40 -16.48 12.82
CA ALA A 352 13.15 -17.64 13.67
C ALA A 352 11.64 -17.90 13.88
N ALA A 353 10.84 -16.85 14.03
CA ALA A 353 9.39 -16.96 14.16
C ALA A 353 8.73 -17.47 12.87
N GLU A 354 9.16 -16.99 11.69
CA GLU A 354 8.70 -17.52 10.39
C GLU A 354 8.96 -19.03 10.27
N ARG A 355 10.17 -19.50 10.63
CA ARG A 355 10.47 -20.95 10.64
C ARG A 355 9.62 -21.73 11.65
N ALA A 356 9.32 -21.14 12.81
CA ALA A 356 8.47 -21.77 13.82
C ALA A 356 7.03 -21.92 13.31
N ILE A 357 6.52 -20.95 12.54
CA ILE A 357 5.22 -21.04 11.87
C ILE A 357 5.20 -22.19 10.88
N ASP A 358 6.20 -22.29 10.01
CA ASP A 358 6.29 -23.39 9.04
C ASP A 358 6.27 -24.76 9.72
N GLN A 359 7.02 -24.90 10.82
CA GLN A 359 7.05 -26.14 11.59
C GLN A 359 5.72 -26.44 12.28
N ALA A 360 5.13 -25.45 12.97
CA ALA A 360 3.89 -25.61 13.73
C ALA A 360 2.71 -25.93 12.81
N THR A 361 2.57 -25.16 11.73
CA THR A 361 1.49 -25.35 10.75
C THR A 361 1.66 -26.62 9.93
N GLY A 362 2.90 -26.98 9.54
CA GLY A 362 3.18 -28.24 8.86
C GLY A 362 2.86 -29.46 9.74
N THR A 363 3.14 -29.38 11.04
CA THR A 363 2.77 -30.44 12.01
C THR A 363 1.26 -30.52 12.16
N PHE A 364 0.61 -29.37 12.36
CA PHE A 364 -0.85 -29.27 12.44
C PHE A 364 -1.55 -29.93 11.24
N LEU A 365 -1.21 -29.55 10.01
CA LEU A 365 -1.86 -30.05 8.79
C LEU A 365 -1.69 -31.57 8.63
N ARG A 366 -0.53 -32.12 9.02
CA ARG A 366 -0.30 -33.57 9.02
C ARG A 366 -1.14 -34.28 10.09
N ASP A 367 -1.13 -33.77 11.32
CA ASP A 367 -1.83 -34.37 12.46
C ASP A 367 -3.35 -34.42 12.24
N VAL A 368 -3.94 -33.37 11.69
CA VAL A 368 -5.38 -33.30 11.41
C VAL A 368 -5.76 -33.93 10.08
N ARG A 369 -4.79 -34.53 9.36
CA ARG A 369 -4.96 -35.13 8.04
C ARG A 369 -5.70 -34.17 7.09
N TYR A 370 -5.22 -32.92 7.02
CA TYR A 370 -5.81 -31.84 6.22
C TYR A 370 -7.32 -31.61 6.49
N GLY A 371 -7.76 -31.83 7.73
CA GLY A 371 -9.13 -31.60 8.20
C GLY A 371 -9.99 -32.86 8.28
N ALA A 372 -9.47 -34.03 7.89
CA ALA A 372 -10.22 -35.28 7.97
C ALA A 372 -10.30 -35.87 9.39
N ASP A 373 -9.40 -35.49 10.32
CA ASP A 373 -9.41 -35.95 11.71
C ASP A 373 -9.97 -34.88 12.66
N ASN A 374 -11.27 -34.97 12.95
CA ASN A 374 -11.96 -34.05 13.86
C ASN A 374 -11.46 -34.12 15.31
N ARG A 375 -10.96 -35.28 15.76
CA ARG A 375 -10.43 -35.43 17.12
C ARG A 375 -9.11 -34.69 17.26
N ALA A 376 -8.23 -34.84 16.27
CA ALA A 376 -7.00 -34.07 16.19
C ALA A 376 -7.29 -32.57 16.08
N LEU A 377 -8.25 -32.18 15.23
CA LEU A 377 -8.68 -30.79 15.08
C LEU A 377 -9.17 -30.19 16.41
N GLY A 378 -9.94 -30.97 17.19
CA GLY A 378 -10.38 -30.58 18.53
C GLY A 378 -9.24 -30.33 19.52
N ARG A 379 -8.18 -31.16 19.51
CA ARG A 379 -6.98 -30.94 20.35
C ARG A 379 -6.27 -29.64 20.01
N TRP A 380 -6.13 -29.35 18.71
CA TRP A 380 -5.52 -28.10 18.26
C TRP A 380 -6.41 -26.89 18.57
N ASN A 381 -7.74 -27.01 18.45
CA ASN A 381 -8.67 -25.97 18.87
C ASN A 381 -8.57 -25.68 20.38
N ALA A 382 -8.45 -26.70 21.22
CA ALA A 382 -8.25 -26.51 22.66
C ALA A 382 -6.96 -25.73 22.95
N ARG A 383 -5.86 -26.07 22.29
CA ARG A 383 -4.60 -25.32 22.39
C ARG A 383 -4.74 -23.86 21.96
N VAL A 384 -5.47 -23.59 20.87
CA VAL A 384 -5.76 -22.23 20.42
C VAL A 384 -6.60 -21.48 21.44
N ARG A 385 -7.64 -22.12 21.99
CA ARG A 385 -8.49 -21.53 23.02
C ARG A 385 -7.70 -21.15 24.25
N ASP A 386 -6.81 -22.03 24.72
CA ASP A 386 -6.00 -21.78 25.90
C ASP A 386 -5.00 -20.61 25.67
N ALA A 387 -4.46 -20.48 24.46
CA ALA A 387 -3.46 -19.47 24.15
C ALA A 387 -4.03 -18.11 23.71
N LEU A 388 -5.15 -18.10 22.99
CA LEU A 388 -5.72 -16.90 22.35
C LEU A 388 -7.13 -16.55 22.84
N GLY A 389 -7.79 -17.43 23.60
CA GLY A 389 -9.19 -17.25 24.00
C GLY A 389 -10.20 -17.46 22.87
N VAL A 390 -9.79 -18.08 21.76
CA VAL A 390 -10.63 -18.32 20.58
C VAL A 390 -11.06 -19.78 20.52
N ASP A 391 -12.37 -20.04 20.46
CA ASP A 391 -12.92 -21.38 20.24
C ASP A 391 -13.58 -21.47 18.86
N ASN A 392 -12.84 -21.97 17.88
CA ASN A 392 -13.33 -22.07 16.50
C ASN A 392 -14.48 -23.09 16.38
N PHE A 393 -14.49 -24.15 17.18
CA PHE A 393 -15.59 -25.13 17.17
C PHE A 393 -16.89 -24.47 17.61
N LEU A 394 -16.85 -23.66 18.67
CA LEU A 394 -18.00 -22.88 19.12
C LEU A 394 -18.43 -21.85 18.07
N LEU A 395 -17.50 -21.08 17.53
CA LEU A 395 -17.77 -20.01 16.56
C LEU A 395 -18.42 -20.53 15.26
N PHE A 396 -18.05 -21.72 14.82
CA PHE A 396 -18.58 -22.34 13.60
C PHE A 396 -19.65 -23.41 13.86
N GLY A 397 -20.04 -23.64 15.12
CA GLY A 397 -21.09 -24.59 15.49
C GLY A 397 -20.74 -26.04 15.13
N ILE A 398 -19.52 -26.48 15.42
CA ILE A 398 -19.05 -27.86 15.25
C ILE A 398 -18.94 -28.52 16.62
N HIS A 399 -19.49 -29.72 16.76
CA HIS A 399 -19.33 -30.53 17.96
C HIS A 399 -18.12 -31.47 17.79
N PRO A 400 -17.24 -31.60 18.80
CA PRO A 400 -16.21 -32.64 18.77
C PRO A 400 -16.91 -34.00 18.70
N GLY A 401 -16.41 -34.91 17.86
CA GLY A 401 -16.94 -36.27 17.76
C GLY A 401 -16.84 -37.01 19.11
N PRO A 402 -17.64 -38.06 19.34
CA PRO A 402 -17.60 -38.84 20.57
C PRO A 402 -16.20 -39.41 20.84
N GLU A 403 -15.81 -39.46 22.12
CA GLU A 403 -14.46 -39.84 22.61
C GLU A 403 -14.04 -41.28 22.31
#